data_AF-A0A496LUK1-F1
#
_entry.id   AF-A0A496LUK1-F1
#
_cell.length_a   1.000
_cell.length_b   1.000
_cell.length_c   1.000
_cell.angle_alpha   90.00
_cell.angle_beta   90.00
_cell.angle_gamma   90.00
#
_symmetry.space_group_name_H-M   'P 1'
#
loop_
_entity.id
_entity.type
_entity.pdbx_description
1 polymer ?
#
loop_
_entity_poly.entity_id
_entity_poly.type
_entity_poly.pdbx_seq_one_letter_code
_entity_poly.pdbx_strand_id
1 'polypeptide(L)'
;MKKALIHDWFSTYAGAEKCVESFTNVWDDFEIYGLIDFLSDADRDKILKGKRAHTSFIQKLPFAKGKYRNYLPLFPLAIEQFDLSGY
;
A
#
# COMPACT_ATOMS: atom_id res chain seq x y z
N MET A 1 -18.16 10.24 -3.91
CA MET A 1 -17.31 9.73 -5.01
C MET A 1 -16.41 8.67 -4.41
N LYS A 2 -16.30 7.49 -5.02
CA LYS A 2 -15.38 6.46 -4.54
C LYS A 2 -13.96 6.85 -4.91
N LYS A 3 -12.99 6.58 -4.04
CA LYS A 3 -11.60 6.97 -4.23
C LYS A 3 -10.68 5.82 -3.85
N ALA A 4 -9.83 5.42 -4.79
CA ALA A 4 -8.76 4.47 -4.55
C ALA A 4 -7.42 5.21 -4.52
N LEU A 5 -6.58 4.92 -3.52
CA LEU A 5 -5.21 5.40 -3.46
C LEU A 5 -4.26 4.20 -3.54
N ILE A 6 -3.46 4.17 -4.59
CA ILE A 6 -2.57 3.06 -4.91
C ILE A 6 -1.12 3.51 -4.69
N HIS A 7 -0.38 2.72 -3.92
CA HIS A 7 1.03 2.93 -3.60
C HIS A 7 1.83 1.67 -3.93
N ASP A 8 3.13 1.78 -4.17
CA ASP A 8 3.95 0.63 -4.54
C ASP A 8 4.10 -0.36 -3.37
N TRP A 9 4.61 0.08 -2.23
CA TRP A 9 4.72 -0.75 -1.03
C TRP A 9 4.71 0.08 0.25
N PHE A 10 4.09 -0.46 1.29
CA PHE A 10 4.17 0.11 2.63
C PHE A 10 5.10 -0.70 3.50
N SER A 11 6.28 -0.17 3.80
CA SER A 11 7.32 -0.89 4.57
C SER A 11 7.96 -0.07 5.68
N THR A 12 7.97 1.26 5.55
CA THR A 12 8.55 2.19 6.51
C THR A 12 7.94 3.58 6.28
N TYR A 13 8.09 4.49 7.23
CA TYR A 13 7.71 5.89 7.02
C TYR A 13 8.87 6.67 6.37
N ALA A 14 8.80 6.82 5.04
CA ALA A 14 9.78 7.57 4.24
C ALA A 14 9.10 8.62 3.33
N GLY A 15 9.81 9.05 2.28
CA GLY A 15 9.36 10.17 1.43
C GLY A 15 8.04 9.88 0.70
N ALA A 16 7.88 8.68 0.15
CA ALA A 16 6.67 8.33 -0.58
C ALA A 16 5.45 8.21 0.35
N GLU A 17 5.65 7.68 1.55
CA GLU A 17 4.60 7.56 2.56
C GLU A 17 4.17 8.93 3.13
N LYS A 18 5.07 9.93 3.17
CA LYS A 18 4.68 11.32 3.46
C LYS A 18 3.76 11.91 2.39
N CYS A 19 3.93 11.50 1.14
CA CYS A 19 3.04 11.89 0.06
C CYS A 19 1.64 11.28 0.29
N VAL A 20 1.58 9.98 0.56
CA VAL A 20 0.34 9.27 0.93
C VAL A 20 -0.34 9.92 2.14
N GLU A 21 0.42 10.22 3.20
CA GLU A 21 -0.06 10.91 4.40
C GLU A 21 -0.70 12.27 4.06
N SER A 22 -0.11 13.01 3.11
CA SER A 22 -0.67 14.30 2.67
C SER A 22 -2.04 14.13 2.02
N PHE A 23 -2.26 13.07 1.24
CA PHE A 23 -3.58 12.75 0.69
C PHE A 23 -4.56 12.31 1.78
N THR A 24 -4.16 11.41 2.67
CA THR A 24 -5.04 10.85 3.72
C THR A 24 -5.33 11.86 4.84
N ASN A 25 -4.55 12.94 4.96
CA ASN A 25 -4.86 14.09 5.80
C ASN A 25 -6.00 14.96 5.24
N VAL A 26 -6.18 14.96 3.91
CA VAL A 26 -7.23 15.75 3.25
C VAL A 26 -8.51 14.94 3.09
N TRP A 27 -8.38 13.64 2.79
CA TRP A 27 -9.52 12.74 2.61
C TRP A 27 -9.37 11.50 3.48
N ASP A 28 -10.41 11.20 4.26
CA ASP A 28 -10.47 10.08 5.20
C ASP A 28 -11.16 8.82 4.62
N ASP A 29 -11.63 8.87 3.38
CA ASP A 29 -12.50 7.89 2.74
C ASP A 29 -11.83 7.09 1.60
N PHE A 30 -10.50 7.22 1.42
CA PHE A 30 -9.77 6.37 0.47
C PHE A 30 -9.82 4.90 0.85
N GLU A 31 -10.07 4.03 -0.14
CA GLU A 31 -9.65 2.64 -0.10
C GLU A 31 -8.19 2.56 -0.56
N ILE A 32 -7.34 1.90 0.25
CA ILE A 32 -5.89 1.92 0.07
C ILE A 32 -5.43 0.60 -0.55
N TYR A 33 -4.60 0.67 -1.59
CA TYR A 33 -3.99 -0.48 -2.23
C TYR A 33 -2.46 -0.37 -2.18
N GLY A 34 -1.79 -1.50 -2.06
CA GLY A 34 -0.33 -1.55 -2.19
C GLY A 34 0.19 -2.95 -2.41
N LEU A 35 1.34 -3.13 -3.06
CA LEU A 35 1.84 -4.48 -3.37
C LEU A 35 2.09 -5.29 -2.10
N ILE A 36 2.57 -4.62 -1.05
CA ILE A 36 2.76 -5.15 0.30
C ILE A 36 2.40 -4.10 1.36
N ASP A 37 2.13 -4.58 2.56
CA ASP A 37 1.89 -3.76 3.75
C ASP A 37 2.49 -4.43 4.99
N PHE A 38 3.59 -3.85 5.47
CA PHE A 38 4.32 -4.24 6.67
C PHE A 38 4.53 -3.07 7.63
N LEU A 39 3.71 -2.02 7.54
CA LEU A 39 3.79 -0.89 8.47
C LEU A 39 3.61 -1.37 9.91
N SER A 40 4.33 -0.72 10.82
CA SER A 40 4.00 -0.75 12.24
C SER A 40 2.62 -0.12 12.47
N ASP A 41 1.97 -0.44 13.58
CA ASP A 41 0.65 0.16 13.90
C ASP A 41 0.77 1.69 14.04
N ALA A 42 1.87 2.20 14.60
CA ALA A 42 2.12 3.64 14.71
C ALA A 42 2.28 4.33 13.33
N ASP A 43 3.04 3.73 12.41
CA ASP A 43 3.18 4.26 11.05
C ASP A 43 1.85 4.17 10.29
N ARG A 44 1.10 3.08 10.48
CA ARG A 44 -0.22 2.89 9.88
C ARG A 44 -1.22 3.96 10.32
N ASP A 45 -1.30 4.23 11.61
CA ASP A 45 -2.21 5.25 12.14
C ASP A 45 -1.88 6.62 11.56
N LYS A 46 -0.58 6.92 11.43
CA LYS A 46 -0.09 8.16 10.86
C LYS A 46 -0.40 8.29 9.35
N ILE A 47 0.03 7.32 8.56
CA ILE A 47 0.02 7.37 7.09
C ILE A 47 -1.36 7.05 6.53
N LEU A 48 -2.04 6.03 7.08
CA LEU A 48 -3.25 5.43 6.52
C LEU A 48 -4.49 5.63 7.40
N LYS A 49 -4.40 6.41 8.48
CA LYS A 49 -5.50 6.65 9.43
C LYS A 49 -6.08 5.35 10.01
N GLY A 50 -5.18 4.41 10.32
CA GLY A 50 -5.51 3.10 10.88
C GLY A 50 -5.96 2.06 9.83
N LYS A 51 -6.14 2.47 8.57
CA LYS A 51 -6.55 1.55 7.50
C LYS A 51 -5.43 0.57 7.12
N ARG A 52 -5.83 -0.61 6.64
CA ARG A 52 -4.93 -1.60 6.03
C ARG A 52 -5.05 -1.56 4.52
N ALA A 53 -3.92 -1.67 3.84
CA ALA A 53 -3.94 -1.72 2.38
C ALA A 53 -4.49 -3.08 1.90
N HIS A 54 -5.24 -3.06 0.81
CA HIS A 54 -5.49 -4.24 0.00
C HIS A 54 -4.18 -4.64 -0.68
N THR A 55 -3.63 -5.78 -0.26
CA THR A 55 -2.31 -6.22 -0.71
C THR A 55 -2.35 -7.20 -1.86
N SER A 56 -1.33 -7.17 -2.72
CA SER A 56 -1.15 -8.17 -3.78
C SER A 56 -0.76 -9.56 -3.24
N PHE A 57 -0.63 -10.54 -4.13
CA PHE A 57 -0.13 -11.86 -3.78
C PHE A 57 1.31 -11.84 -3.22
N ILE A 58 2.09 -10.79 -3.49
CA ILE A 58 3.48 -10.64 -3.04
C ILE A 58 3.58 -10.61 -1.51
N GLN A 59 2.57 -10.06 -0.82
CA GLN A 59 2.49 -10.03 0.64
C GLN A 59 2.68 -11.42 1.28
N LYS A 60 2.24 -12.48 0.57
CA LYS A 60 2.24 -13.86 1.06
C LYS A 60 3.44 -14.68 0.60
N LEU A 61 4.32 -14.11 -0.23
CA LEU A 61 5.50 -14.81 -0.69
C LEU A 61 6.53 -14.99 0.45
N PRO A 62 7.37 -16.04 0.41
CA PRO A 62 8.40 -16.27 1.41
C PRO A 62 9.29 -15.04 1.61
N PHE A 63 9.63 -14.68 2.84
CA PHE A 63 10.51 -13.54 3.13
C PHE A 63 9.99 -12.17 2.65
N ALA A 64 8.72 -12.02 2.28
CA ALA A 64 8.16 -10.74 1.79
C ALA A 64 8.49 -9.55 2.71
N LYS A 65 8.39 -9.70 4.04
CA LYS A 65 8.70 -8.61 4.98
C LYS A 65 10.14 -8.07 4.87
N GLY A 66 11.12 -8.94 4.62
CA GLY A 66 12.54 -8.56 4.59
C GLY A 66 13.16 -8.46 3.21
N LYS A 67 12.55 -9.09 2.19
CA LYS A 67 13.12 -9.27 0.86
C LYS A 67 12.13 -8.98 -0.27
N TYR A 68 11.07 -8.21 -0.03
CA TYR A 68 10.07 -7.89 -1.06
C TYR A 68 10.67 -7.31 -2.35
N ARG A 69 11.75 -6.53 -2.26
CA ARG A 69 12.45 -5.98 -3.43
C ARG A 69 13.03 -7.05 -4.36
N ASN A 70 13.27 -8.27 -3.87
CA ASN A 70 13.67 -9.38 -4.73
C ASN A 70 12.54 -9.83 -5.67
N TYR A 71 11.30 -9.40 -5.41
CA TYR A 71 10.14 -9.65 -6.25
C TYR A 71 9.84 -8.52 -7.24
N LEU A 72 10.76 -7.56 -7.43
CA LEU A 72 10.63 -6.49 -8.43
C LEU A 72 10.14 -6.98 -9.82
N PRO A 73 10.65 -8.11 -10.38
CA PRO A 73 10.15 -8.62 -11.65
C PRO A 73 8.66 -8.99 -11.67
N LEU A 74 8.05 -9.25 -10.51
CA LEU A 74 6.63 -9.60 -10.37
C LEU A 74 5.74 -8.37 -10.11
N PHE A 75 6.30 -7.19 -9.85
CA PHE A 75 5.53 -6.00 -9.48
C PHE A 75 4.56 -5.53 -10.57
N PRO A 76 4.92 -5.55 -11.88
CA PRO A 76 3.98 -5.20 -12.94
C PRO A 76 2.76 -6.13 -12.95
N LEU A 77 2.97 -7.44 -12.86
CA LEU A 77 1.87 -8.40 -12.77
C LEU A 77 1.01 -8.14 -11.53
N ALA A 78 1.64 -7.93 -10.38
CA ALA A 78 0.97 -7.78 -9.10
C ALA A 78 0.12 -6.50 -9.01
N ILE A 79 0.56 -5.38 -9.60
CA ILE A 79 -0.22 -4.13 -9.62
C ILE A 79 -1.42 -4.24 -10.55
N GLU A 80 -1.28 -4.95 -11.68
CA GLU A 80 -2.37 -5.17 -12.66
C GLU A 80 -3.49 -6.08 -12.13
N GLN A 81 -3.24 -6.87 -11.07
CA GLN A 81 -4.27 -7.73 -10.47
C GLN A 81 -5.28 -6.97 -9.59
N PHE A 82 -5.07 -5.68 -9.30
CA PHE A 82 -6.06 -4.91 -8.56
C PHE A 82 -7.25 -4.54 -9.45
N ASP A 83 -8.43 -5.04 -9.10
CA ASP A 83 -9.67 -4.63 -9.74
C ASP A 83 -10.11 -3.26 -9.18
N LEU A 84 -10.00 -2.24 -10.04
CA LEU A 84 -10.37 -0.86 -9.74
C LEU A 84 -11.60 -0.40 -10.55
N SER A 85 -12.30 -1.31 -11.22
CA SER A 85 -13.44 -0.98 -12.10
C SER A 85 -14.61 -0.27 -11.40
N GLY A 86 -14.67 -0.38 -10.06
CA GLY A 86 -15.72 0.18 -9.23
C GLY A 86 -15.46 1.59 -8.68
N TYR A 87 -14.34 2.23 -9.06
CA TYR A 87 -13.96 3.59 -8.63
C TYR A 87 -14.09 4.59 -9.77
#